data_AF-A0A258QW43-F1
#
_entry.id   AF-A0A258QW43-F1
#
_cell.length_a   1.000
_cell.length_b   1.000
_cell.length_c   1.000
_cell.angle_alpha   90.00
_cell.angle_beta   90.00
_cell.angle_gamma   90.00
#
_symmetry.space_group_name_H-M   'P 1'
#
loop_
_entity.id
_entity.type
_entity.pdbx_description
1 polymer ?
#
loop_
_entity_poly.entity_id
_entity_poly.type
_entity_poly.pdbx_seq_one_letter_code
_entity_poly.pdbx_strand_id
1 'polypeptide(L)'
;MSQWPVHAKIDGPIVMIGFGSIGRGTLPLIERHFEFDKSRFVVIDPVDKDRALLDERGIRFIQSEVTAENYRDLLTPLLTAGGGRGFCVNLSVDVSSIAIMEMCREIGALYVDTVIEPWKGFYFDNTLGPEARSNYALREGLLDARRRSPGGPTAVSTCGANPGMVSWFVKQALLNIAA
;
A
#
# COMPACT_ATOMS: atom_id res chain seq x y z
N MET A 1 -11.32 -24.27 16.82
CA MET A 1 -10.66 -23.40 15.82
C MET A 1 -11.73 -22.49 15.25
N SER A 2 -11.56 -21.17 15.31
CA SER A 2 -12.53 -20.24 14.72
C SER A 2 -12.52 -20.38 13.19
N GLN A 3 -13.70 -20.49 12.57
CA GLN A 3 -13.82 -20.38 11.11
C GLN A 3 -13.82 -18.89 10.73
N TRP A 4 -12.91 -18.50 9.84
CA TRP A 4 -12.81 -17.14 9.31
C TRP A 4 -13.28 -17.13 7.85
N PRO A 5 -14.02 -16.10 7.41
CA PRO A 5 -14.45 -16.00 6.02
C PRO A 5 -13.27 -15.69 5.09
N VAL A 6 -13.26 -16.34 3.92
CA VAL A 6 -12.48 -15.92 2.76
C VAL A 6 -13.34 -14.95 1.96
N HIS A 7 -12.88 -13.71 1.79
CA HIS A 7 -13.68 -12.64 1.19
C HIS A 7 -13.59 -12.59 -0.34
N ALA A 8 -12.43 -12.95 -0.89
CA ALA A 8 -12.20 -12.95 -2.33
C ALA A 8 -10.97 -13.79 -2.69
N LYS A 9 -10.81 -14.05 -3.98
CA LYS A 9 -9.58 -14.57 -4.57
C LYS A 9 -8.77 -13.45 -5.20
N ILE A 10 -7.46 -13.45 -4.98
CA ILE A 10 -6.50 -12.56 -5.66
C ILE A 10 -5.80 -13.40 -6.73
N ASP A 11 -6.18 -13.18 -7.99
CA ASP A 11 -5.65 -13.94 -9.14
C ASP A 11 -4.32 -13.38 -9.70
N GLY A 12 -3.83 -12.28 -9.15
CA GLY A 12 -2.56 -11.64 -9.53
C GLY A 12 -1.48 -11.72 -8.46
N PRO A 13 -0.31 -11.12 -8.68
CA PRO A 13 0.73 -11.02 -7.67
C PRO A 13 0.34 -10.05 -6.54
N ILE A 14 0.77 -10.35 -5.32
CA ILE A 14 0.67 -9.44 -4.17
C ILE A 14 2.08 -8.90 -3.91
N VAL A 15 2.25 -7.58 -3.97
CA VAL A 15 3.52 -6.93 -3.68
C VAL A 15 3.33 -6.03 -2.47
N MET A 16 3.92 -6.41 -1.33
CA MET A 16 3.93 -5.60 -0.12
C MET A 16 5.23 -4.80 -0.04
N ILE A 17 5.11 -3.49 0.10
CA ILE A 17 6.25 -2.58 0.28
C ILE A 17 6.28 -2.20 1.77
N GLY A 18 7.38 -2.50 2.46
CA GLY A 18 7.53 -2.32 3.90
C GLY A 18 7.06 -3.53 4.72
N PHE A 19 7.92 -3.99 5.63
CA PHE A 19 7.68 -5.11 6.54
C PHE A 19 7.96 -4.77 8.01
N GLY A 20 7.67 -3.51 8.36
CA GLY A 20 7.63 -3.04 9.74
C GLY A 20 6.45 -3.62 10.54
N SER A 21 6.01 -2.90 11.58
CA SER A 21 4.93 -3.36 12.47
C SER A 21 3.62 -3.66 11.72
N ILE A 22 3.21 -2.79 10.81
CA ILE A 22 1.95 -2.94 10.06
C ILE A 22 2.05 -4.04 9.02
N GLY A 23 3.17 -4.16 8.29
CA GLY A 23 3.40 -5.26 7.36
C GLY A 23 3.28 -6.63 8.03
N ARG A 24 3.96 -6.79 9.18
CA ARG A 24 3.89 -8.01 9.99
C ARG A 24 2.49 -8.31 10.53
N GLY A 25 1.74 -7.27 10.93
CA GLY A 25 0.36 -7.42 11.39
C GLY A 25 -0.63 -7.72 10.25
N THR A 26 -0.36 -7.22 9.04
CA THR A 26 -1.25 -7.34 7.87
C THR A 26 -1.07 -8.68 7.16
N LEU A 27 0.16 -9.18 7.06
CA LEU A 27 0.48 -10.46 6.44
C LEU A 27 -0.44 -11.62 6.87
N PRO A 28 -0.58 -11.94 8.17
CA PRO A 28 -1.43 -13.06 8.59
C PRO A 28 -2.92 -12.82 8.34
N LEU A 29 -3.36 -11.56 8.17
CA LEU A 29 -4.74 -11.25 7.80
C LEU A 29 -4.97 -11.47 6.31
N ILE A 30 -4.00 -11.13 5.46
CA ILE A 30 -4.04 -11.44 4.03
C ILE A 30 -4.10 -12.96 3.83
N GLU A 31 -3.19 -13.71 4.45
CA GLU A 31 -3.16 -15.19 4.39
C GLU A 31 -4.46 -15.83 4.88
N ARG A 32 -5.14 -15.21 5.85
CA ARG A 32 -6.37 -15.75 6.45
C ARG A 32 -7.62 -15.48 5.61
N HIS A 33 -7.70 -14.31 4.97
CA HIS A 33 -8.97 -13.80 4.43
C HIS A 33 -9.04 -13.74 2.90
N PHE A 34 -7.95 -14.04 2.20
CA PHE A 34 -7.93 -14.15 0.74
C PHE A 34 -7.41 -15.50 0.29
N GLU A 35 -7.99 -16.00 -0.80
CA GLU A 35 -7.41 -17.10 -1.56
C GLU A 35 -6.41 -16.54 -2.57
N PHE A 36 -5.17 -17.03 -2.57
CA PHE A 36 -4.14 -16.64 -3.53
C PHE A 36 -3.02 -17.68 -3.58
N ASP A 37 -2.23 -17.63 -4.65
CA ASP A 37 -1.00 -18.42 -4.76
C ASP A 37 0.13 -17.73 -3.98
N LYS A 38 0.56 -18.35 -2.87
CA LYS A 38 1.62 -17.82 -2.00
C LYS A 38 2.94 -17.58 -2.73
N SER A 39 3.25 -18.33 -3.78
CA SER A 39 4.48 -18.14 -4.56
C SER A 39 4.52 -16.79 -5.30
N ARG A 40 3.35 -16.14 -5.41
CA ARG A 40 3.16 -14.83 -6.06
C ARG A 40 3.04 -13.68 -5.06
N PHE A 41 3.28 -13.95 -3.78
CA PHE A 41 3.42 -12.92 -2.76
C PHE A 41 4.90 -12.58 -2.58
N VAL A 42 5.23 -11.31 -2.82
CA VAL A 42 6.56 -10.74 -2.61
C VAL A 42 6.49 -9.60 -1.59
N VAL A 43 7.46 -9.56 -0.68
CA VAL A 43 7.66 -8.45 0.25
C VAL A 43 8.97 -7.74 -0.08
N ILE A 44 8.97 -6.42 -0.06
CA ILE A 44 10.13 -5.56 -0.34
C ILE A 44 10.39 -4.68 0.88
N ASP A 45 11.58 -4.76 1.46
CA ASP A 45 12.01 -3.88 2.55
C ASP A 45 13.55 -3.79 2.54
N PRO A 46 14.18 -2.61 2.78
CA PRO A 46 15.64 -2.53 2.87
C PRO A 46 16.22 -3.24 4.10
N VAL A 47 15.41 -3.48 5.14
CA VAL A 47 15.82 -4.08 6.41
C VAL A 47 15.30 -5.52 6.51
N ASP A 48 16.20 -6.47 6.66
CA ASP A 48 15.88 -7.91 6.73
C ASP A 48 15.67 -8.44 8.16
N LYS A 49 15.62 -7.55 9.16
CA LYS A 49 15.52 -7.89 10.59
C LYS A 49 14.43 -8.92 10.91
N ASP A 50 13.28 -8.81 10.26
CA ASP A 50 12.11 -9.68 10.49
C ASP A 50 11.87 -10.67 9.33
N ARG A 51 12.83 -10.83 8.42
CA ARG A 51 12.75 -11.70 7.24
C ARG A 51 12.42 -13.16 7.58
N ALA A 52 12.88 -13.67 8.72
CA ALA A 52 12.61 -15.05 9.15
C ALA A 52 11.10 -15.39 9.15
N LEU A 53 10.24 -14.41 9.47
CA LEU A 53 8.78 -14.58 9.42
C LEU A 53 8.27 -14.88 8.00
N LEU A 54 8.94 -14.38 6.97
CA LEU A 54 8.61 -14.63 5.56
C LEU A 54 9.19 -15.96 5.10
N ASP A 55 10.44 -16.25 5.47
CA ASP A 55 11.13 -17.50 5.10
C ASP A 55 10.36 -18.72 5.64
N GLU A 56 9.88 -18.68 6.88
CA GLU A 56 9.02 -19.72 7.49
C GLU A 56 7.73 -19.99 6.72
N ARG A 57 7.24 -19.01 5.94
CA ARG A 57 6.01 -19.10 5.14
C ARG A 57 6.27 -19.42 3.67
N GLY A 58 7.54 -19.45 3.25
CA GLY A 58 7.92 -19.56 1.85
C GLY A 58 7.55 -18.32 1.02
N ILE A 59 7.45 -17.15 1.65
CA ILE A 59 7.12 -15.89 0.96
C ILE A 59 8.42 -15.23 0.52
N ARG A 60 8.47 -14.78 -0.74
CA ARG A 60 9.68 -14.16 -1.30
C ARG A 60 9.93 -12.80 -0.64
N PHE A 61 11.16 -12.60 -0.18
CA PHE A 61 11.65 -11.31 0.31
C PHE A 61 12.67 -10.71 -0.66
N ILE A 62 12.55 -9.42 -0.97
CA ILE A 62 13.51 -8.65 -1.74
C ILE A 62 14.07 -7.57 -0.81
N GLN A 63 15.34 -7.72 -0.43
CA GLN A 63 16.02 -6.72 0.37
C GLN A 63 16.45 -5.53 -0.49
N SER A 64 15.59 -4.51 -0.59
CA SER A 64 15.82 -3.34 -1.43
C SER A 64 15.08 -2.12 -0.92
N GLU A 65 15.69 -0.95 -1.05
CA GLU A 65 15.02 0.33 -0.83
C GLU A 65 14.28 0.72 -2.12
N VAL A 66 12.99 1.05 -2.01
CA VAL A 66 12.22 1.60 -3.14
C VAL A 66 12.48 3.10 -3.21
N THR A 67 12.95 3.60 -4.36
CA THR A 67 13.33 5.00 -4.55
C THR A 67 12.68 5.59 -5.79
N ALA A 68 12.76 6.92 -5.93
CA ALA A 68 12.23 7.64 -7.10
C ALA A 68 12.87 7.16 -8.41
N GLU A 69 14.12 6.70 -8.37
CA GLU A 69 14.90 6.27 -9.53
C GLU A 69 14.59 4.83 -9.92
N ASN A 70 14.24 3.95 -8.97
CA ASN A 70 14.14 2.50 -9.22
C ASN A 70 12.72 1.94 -9.21
N TYR A 71 11.72 2.66 -8.67
CA TYR A 71 10.44 2.05 -8.32
C TYR A 71 9.72 1.44 -9.54
N ARG A 72 9.84 2.05 -10.72
CA ARG A 72 9.21 1.51 -11.93
C ARG A 72 9.84 0.20 -12.36
N ASP A 73 11.18 0.16 -12.43
CA ASP A 73 11.94 -1.03 -12.85
C ASP A 73 11.82 -2.16 -11.83
N LEU A 74 11.73 -1.82 -10.55
CA LEU A 74 11.59 -2.77 -9.46
C LEU A 74 10.16 -3.33 -9.37
N LEU A 75 9.14 -2.48 -9.35
CA LEU A 75 7.77 -2.88 -8.99
C LEU A 75 6.94 -3.35 -10.18
N THR A 76 7.12 -2.77 -11.37
CA THR A 76 6.36 -3.14 -12.57
C THR A 76 6.43 -4.64 -12.87
N PRO A 77 7.62 -5.26 -13.01
CA PRO A 77 7.70 -6.68 -13.34
C PRO A 77 7.12 -7.57 -12.23
N LEU A 78 7.17 -7.14 -10.96
CA LEU A 78 6.59 -7.88 -9.84
C LEU A 78 5.06 -7.82 -9.86
N LEU A 79 4.48 -6.65 -10.15
CA LEU A 79 3.03 -6.42 -10.16
C LEU A 79 2.34 -6.96 -11.43
N THR A 80 3.08 -7.22 -12.51
CA THR A 80 2.55 -7.79 -13.76
C THR A 80 2.89 -9.27 -13.96
N ALA A 81 3.59 -9.90 -13.01
CA ALA A 81 4.03 -11.28 -13.14
C ALA A 81 2.86 -12.29 -13.05
N GLY A 82 2.88 -13.29 -13.94
CA GLY A 82 2.01 -14.47 -13.85
C GLY A 82 0.54 -14.24 -14.20
N GLY A 83 0.20 -13.12 -14.87
CA GLY A 83 -1.17 -12.80 -15.29
C GLY A 83 -2.09 -12.36 -14.15
N GLY A 84 -3.38 -12.19 -14.41
CA GLY A 84 -4.33 -11.66 -13.43
C GLY A 84 -4.06 -10.19 -13.06
N ARG A 85 -4.73 -9.70 -12.03
CA ARG A 85 -4.61 -8.30 -11.57
C ARG A 85 -3.77 -8.22 -10.31
N GLY A 86 -2.60 -7.58 -10.40
CA GLY A 86 -1.73 -7.36 -9.25
C GLY A 86 -2.35 -6.49 -8.17
N PHE A 87 -1.88 -6.65 -6.94
CA PHE A 87 -2.28 -5.83 -5.79
C PHE A 87 -1.04 -5.36 -5.03
N CYS A 88 -0.78 -4.05 -5.09
CA CYS A 88 0.23 -3.38 -4.28
C CYS A 88 -0.34 -3.02 -2.90
N VAL A 89 0.31 -3.52 -1.85
CA VAL A 89 -0.01 -3.23 -0.44
C VAL A 89 1.15 -2.41 0.12
N ASN A 90 1.01 -1.08 0.13
CA ASN A 90 2.07 -0.17 0.53
C ASN A 90 1.97 0.16 2.02
N LEU A 91 2.91 -0.35 2.81
CA LEU A 91 3.00 -0.22 4.27
C LEU A 91 4.38 0.30 4.71
N SER A 92 5.04 1.05 3.82
CA SER A 92 6.40 1.58 4.03
C SER A 92 6.41 3.02 4.53
N VAL A 93 7.62 3.50 4.76
CA VAL A 93 7.98 4.92 4.93
C VAL A 93 8.89 5.33 3.77
N ASP A 94 9.18 6.62 3.61
CA ASP A 94 10.19 7.15 2.66
C ASP A 94 9.89 6.89 1.15
N VAL A 95 8.70 6.37 0.82
CA VAL A 95 8.29 5.98 -0.53
C VAL A 95 7.07 6.80 -0.95
N SER A 96 7.12 7.45 -2.12
CA SER A 96 6.02 8.31 -2.55
C SER A 96 4.72 7.54 -2.85
N SER A 97 3.69 7.72 -2.03
CA SER A 97 2.40 7.07 -2.22
C SER A 97 1.77 7.42 -3.58
N ILE A 98 1.85 8.69 -3.99
CA ILE A 98 1.28 9.15 -5.27
C ILE A 98 1.98 8.49 -6.45
N ALA A 99 3.32 8.43 -6.45
CA ALA A 99 4.08 7.83 -7.55
C ALA A 99 3.79 6.34 -7.69
N ILE A 100 3.77 5.59 -6.57
CA ILE A 100 3.45 4.16 -6.61
C ILE A 100 1.99 3.95 -7.04
N MET A 101 1.07 4.78 -6.56
CA MET A 101 -0.34 4.72 -6.92
C MET A 101 -0.58 4.96 -8.41
N GLU A 102 0.02 6.00 -8.99
CA GLU A 102 -0.09 6.32 -10.41
C GLU A 102 0.46 5.17 -11.26
N MET A 103 1.66 4.67 -10.94
CA MET A 103 2.24 3.51 -11.64
C MET A 103 1.34 2.26 -11.52
N CYS A 104 0.82 1.94 -10.33
CA CYS A 104 -0.08 0.79 -10.17
C CYS A 104 -1.32 0.92 -11.07
N ARG A 105 -1.91 2.12 -11.14
CA ARG A 105 -3.07 2.39 -11.99
C ARG A 105 -2.73 2.30 -13.47
N GLU A 106 -1.56 2.79 -13.89
CA GLU A 106 -1.08 2.69 -15.29
C GLU A 106 -0.99 1.23 -15.75
N ILE A 107 -0.49 0.33 -14.89
CA ILE A 107 -0.31 -1.09 -15.22
C ILE A 107 -1.52 -1.98 -14.88
N GLY A 108 -2.63 -1.38 -14.44
CA GLY A 108 -3.86 -2.12 -14.13
C GLY A 108 -3.91 -2.77 -12.74
N ALA A 109 -2.91 -2.55 -11.89
CA ALA A 109 -2.84 -3.10 -10.54
C ALA A 109 -3.72 -2.32 -9.53
N LEU A 110 -4.21 -3.03 -8.53
CA LEU A 110 -4.85 -2.44 -7.35
C LEU A 110 -3.78 -1.87 -6.41
N TYR A 111 -4.15 -0.87 -5.62
CA TYR A 111 -3.26 -0.22 -4.67
C TYR A 111 -3.97 0.11 -3.37
N VAL A 112 -3.30 -0.07 -2.24
CA VAL A 112 -3.72 0.45 -0.93
C VAL A 112 -2.52 0.95 -0.13
N ASP A 113 -2.69 2.07 0.56
CA ASP A 113 -1.74 2.58 1.56
C ASP A 113 -2.46 3.01 2.85
N THR A 114 -1.68 3.41 3.86
CA THR A 114 -2.19 3.94 5.12
C THR A 114 -1.82 5.41 5.36
N VAL A 115 -1.08 6.02 4.43
CA VAL A 115 -0.52 7.38 4.54
C VAL A 115 -0.23 7.92 3.13
N ILE A 116 -0.32 9.25 2.95
CA ILE A 116 0.21 9.93 1.77
C ILE A 116 1.68 10.27 2.06
N GLU A 117 2.56 9.32 1.81
CA GLU A 117 3.99 9.46 2.09
C GLU A 117 4.69 10.13 0.89
N PRO A 118 5.66 11.04 1.12
CA PRO A 118 6.53 11.56 0.08
C PRO A 118 7.77 10.69 -0.13
N TRP A 119 8.57 10.98 -1.16
CA TRP A 119 9.90 10.39 -1.25
C TRP A 119 10.80 10.85 -0.09
N LYS A 120 11.71 9.96 0.31
CA LYS A 120 12.80 10.26 1.24
C LYS A 120 13.46 11.60 0.94
N GLY A 121 13.71 12.40 1.97
CA GLY A 121 14.24 13.77 1.81
C GLY A 121 13.22 14.84 2.12
N PHE A 122 11.96 14.64 1.72
CA PHE A 122 10.93 15.69 1.74
C PHE A 122 10.68 16.30 3.13
N TYR A 123 10.55 15.47 4.16
CA TYR A 123 10.15 15.96 5.49
C TYR A 123 11.19 16.89 6.14
N PHE A 124 12.46 16.78 5.73
CA PHE A 124 13.59 17.55 6.24
C PHE A 124 14.22 18.45 5.19
N ASP A 125 13.52 18.72 4.08
CA ASP A 125 13.92 19.70 3.10
C ASP A 125 13.75 21.12 3.67
N ASN A 126 14.88 21.76 3.99
CA ASN A 126 14.94 23.10 4.55
C ASN A 126 14.62 24.21 3.52
N THR A 127 14.46 23.86 2.25
CA THR A 127 14.03 24.80 1.21
C THR A 127 12.50 24.94 1.16
N LEU A 128 11.76 24.02 1.78
CA LEU A 128 10.30 24.02 1.80
C LEU A 128 9.72 24.77 3.01
N GLY A 129 8.76 25.66 2.74
CA GLY A 129 7.96 26.30 3.78
C GLY A 129 7.06 25.32 4.54
N PRO A 130 6.54 25.69 5.73
CA PRO A 130 5.64 24.84 6.51
C PRO A 130 4.38 24.38 5.76
N GLU A 131 3.85 25.22 4.88
CA GLU A 131 2.66 24.94 4.07
C GLU A 131 2.91 23.79 3.07
N ALA A 132 4.02 23.85 2.33
CA ALA A 132 4.45 22.78 1.42
C ALA A 132 4.70 21.44 2.13
N ARG A 133 5.13 21.45 3.40
CA ARG A 133 5.37 20.23 4.20
C ARG A 133 4.13 19.70 4.91
N SER A 134 2.96 20.29 4.70
CA SER A 134 1.72 19.88 5.36
C SER A 134 1.09 18.64 4.72
N ASN A 135 0.39 17.83 5.52
CA ASN A 135 -0.46 16.75 5.00
C ASN A 135 -1.58 17.27 4.08
N TYR A 136 -1.98 18.54 4.22
CA TYR A 136 -2.92 19.17 3.30
C TYR A 136 -2.33 19.26 1.89
N ALA A 137 -1.11 19.78 1.75
CA ALA A 137 -0.43 19.88 0.45
C ALA A 137 -0.22 18.51 -0.20
N LEU A 138 0.21 17.52 0.58
CA LEU A 138 0.35 16.12 0.10
C LEU A 138 -1.00 15.57 -0.40
N ARG A 139 -2.09 15.84 0.34
CA ARG A 139 -3.44 15.43 -0.07
C ARG A 139 -3.91 16.15 -1.33
N GLU A 140 -3.62 17.44 -1.51
CA GLU A 140 -3.96 18.14 -2.74
C GLU A 140 -3.23 17.57 -3.95
N GLY A 141 -1.96 17.16 -3.80
CA GLY A 141 -1.23 16.43 -4.85
C GLY A 141 -1.93 15.13 -5.27
N LEU A 142 -2.44 14.36 -4.31
CA LEU A 142 -3.25 13.17 -4.59
C LEU A 142 -4.57 13.52 -5.30
N LEU A 143 -5.25 14.58 -4.87
CA LEU A 143 -6.50 15.02 -5.49
C LEU A 143 -6.27 15.51 -6.93
N ASP A 144 -5.13 16.15 -7.21
CA ASP A 144 -4.71 16.51 -8.57
C ASP A 144 -4.45 15.28 -9.43
N ALA A 145 -3.76 14.25 -8.91
CA ALA A 145 -3.60 12.98 -9.62
C ALA A 145 -4.96 12.36 -9.98
N ARG A 146 -5.93 12.37 -9.05
CA ARG A 146 -7.30 11.91 -9.31
C ARG A 146 -8.02 12.75 -10.36
N ARG A 147 -7.88 14.08 -10.33
CA ARG A 147 -8.49 15.00 -11.32
C ARG A 147 -7.94 14.76 -12.72
N ARG A 148 -6.62 14.52 -12.84
CA ARG A 148 -5.93 14.24 -14.12
C ARG A 148 -6.28 12.87 -14.71
N SER A 149 -6.65 11.90 -13.87
CA SER A 149 -6.94 10.51 -14.28
C SER A 149 -8.22 9.99 -13.58
N PRO A 150 -9.42 10.40 -14.02
CA PRO A 150 -10.66 9.92 -13.44
C PRO A 150 -10.93 8.44 -13.78
N GLY A 151 -11.52 7.69 -12.85
CA GLY A 151 -11.83 6.26 -13.04
C GLY A 151 -10.59 5.35 -12.98
N GLY A 152 -10.56 4.28 -13.77
CA GLY A 152 -9.44 3.33 -13.81
C GLY A 152 -9.36 2.36 -12.63
N PRO A 153 -8.24 1.61 -12.48
CA PRO A 153 -8.05 0.66 -11.38
C PRO A 153 -8.17 1.33 -10.01
N THR A 154 -8.79 0.64 -9.07
CA THR A 154 -9.00 1.16 -7.71
C THR A 154 -7.66 1.32 -6.98
N ALA A 155 -7.44 2.52 -6.46
CA ALA A 155 -6.39 2.83 -5.52
C ALA A 155 -6.99 3.48 -4.26
N VAL A 156 -6.72 2.89 -3.10
CA VAL A 156 -7.28 3.33 -1.83
C VAL A 156 -6.20 4.01 -1.00
N SER A 157 -6.27 5.33 -0.91
CA SER A 157 -5.35 6.11 -0.07
C SER A 157 -5.84 6.18 1.38
N THR A 158 -4.89 6.16 2.32
CA THR A 158 -5.08 6.43 3.73
C THR A 158 -6.11 5.51 4.40
N CYS A 159 -5.96 4.20 4.18
CA CYS A 159 -6.88 3.17 4.64
C CYS A 159 -6.30 2.32 5.78
N GLY A 160 -5.78 2.99 6.81
CA GLY A 160 -5.38 2.36 8.07
C GLY A 160 -6.47 2.45 9.14
N ALA A 161 -6.05 2.60 10.39
CA ALA A 161 -6.97 2.93 11.49
C ALA A 161 -7.40 4.41 11.41
N ASN A 162 -6.44 5.33 11.42
CA ASN A 162 -6.65 6.77 11.44
C ASN A 162 -5.43 7.50 10.80
N PRO A 163 -5.46 7.78 9.49
CA PRO A 163 -6.63 7.84 8.63
C PRO A 163 -7.14 6.47 8.15
N GLY A 164 -8.43 6.38 7.82
CA GLY A 164 -9.08 5.15 7.37
C GLY A 164 -10.35 4.84 8.17
N MET A 165 -10.30 3.80 9.01
CA MET A 165 -11.42 3.28 9.83
C MET A 165 -12.23 4.38 10.54
N VAL A 166 -11.58 5.41 11.07
CA VAL A 166 -12.27 6.54 11.72
C VAL A 166 -13.30 7.25 10.83
N SER A 167 -13.11 7.26 9.50
CA SER A 167 -14.11 7.81 8.58
C SER A 167 -15.37 6.94 8.51
N TRP A 168 -15.24 5.63 8.69
CA TRP A 168 -16.37 4.71 8.78
C TRP A 168 -17.11 4.88 10.11
N PHE A 169 -16.37 5.08 11.20
CA PHE A 169 -16.97 5.40 12.50
C PHE A 169 -17.75 6.70 12.49
N VAL A 170 -17.27 7.75 11.79
CA VAL A 170 -18.04 8.99 11.62
C VAL A 170 -19.39 8.71 10.95
N LYS A 171 -19.42 7.90 9.88
CA LYS A 171 -20.69 7.52 9.23
C LYS A 171 -21.62 6.79 10.19
N GLN A 172 -21.12 5.80 10.93
CA GLN A 172 -21.93 5.06 11.89
C GLN A 172 -22.42 5.95 13.05
N ALA A 173 -21.58 6.85 13.55
CA ALA A 173 -21.93 7.78 14.61
C ALA A 173 -23.05 8.75 14.19
N LEU A 174 -23.01 9.25 12.94
CA LEU A 174 -24.08 10.09 12.41
C LEU A 174 -25.42 9.36 12.35
N LEU A 175 -25.43 8.08 11.94
CA LEU A 175 -26.63 7.25 11.96
C LEU A 175 -27.16 7.04 13.38
N ASN A 176 -26.27 6.79 14.34
CA ASN A 176 -26.65 6.59 15.74
C ASN A 176 -27.24 7.86 16.38
N ILE A 177 -26.76 9.05 16.00
CA ILE A 177 -27.30 10.35 16.49
C ILE A 177 -28.69 10.64 15.92
N ALA A 178 -28.98 10.17 14.70
CA ALA A 178 -30.25 10.41 14.02
C ALA A 178 -31.40 9.47 14.45
N ALA A 179 -31.07 8.34 15.10
CA ALA A 179 -32.02 7.33 15.56
C ALA A 179 -32.70 7.72 16.89
#